data_AF-A0A5J5MYV0-F1
#
_entry.id   AF-A0A5J5MYV0-F1
#
_cell.length_a   1.000
_cell.length_b   1.000
_cell.length_c   1.000
_cell.angle_alpha   90.00
_cell.angle_beta   90.00
_cell.angle_gamma   90.00
#
_symmetry.space_group_name_H-M   'P 1'
#
loop_
_entity.id
_entity.type
_entity.pdbx_description
1 polymer ?
#
loop_
_entity_poly.entity_id
_entity_poly.type
_entity_poly.pdbx_seq_one_letter_code
_entity_poly.pdbx_strand_id
1 'polypeptide(L)'
;MGASGSKARGRWPRGGGRVVPPFVFTRRGSMFNDEDGDLAHEFYEETVVTKNGQKRAKLRRVHKNVIPQGTVKLDPPCIHVDFSVILYEV
;
A
#
# COMPACT_ATOMS: atom_id res chain seq x y z
N MET A 1 34.55 30.85 -30.24
CA MET A 1 34.71 31.34 -28.85
C MET A 1 33.33 31.82 -28.39
N GLY A 2 32.55 31.03 -27.65
CA GLY A 2 32.47 31.03 -26.17
C GLY A 2 31.45 32.08 -25.71
N ALA A 3 30.41 31.85 -24.89
CA ALA A 3 30.04 30.75 -24.02
C ALA A 3 28.51 30.69 -23.87
N SER A 4 27.93 29.48 -23.85
CA SER A 4 26.53 29.25 -23.47
C SER A 4 26.42 29.18 -21.94
N GLY A 5 25.79 30.19 -21.33
CA GLY A 5 25.51 30.22 -19.89
C GLY A 5 24.42 29.22 -19.51
N SER A 6 24.81 28.02 -19.08
CA SER A 6 23.91 27.04 -18.47
C SER A 6 23.36 27.58 -17.15
N LYS A 7 22.03 27.77 -17.09
CA LYS A 7 21.33 28.09 -15.84
C LYS A 7 21.44 26.89 -14.90
N ALA A 8 22.36 26.98 -13.94
CA ALA A 8 22.54 25.98 -12.89
C ALA A 8 21.20 25.78 -12.17
N ARG A 9 20.64 24.57 -12.25
CA ARG A 9 19.55 24.15 -11.37
C ARG A 9 20.12 24.17 -9.96
N GLY A 10 19.66 25.12 -9.14
CA GLY A 10 20.06 25.25 -7.75
C GLY A 10 19.93 23.90 -7.04
N ARG A 11 21.09 23.35 -6.66
CA ARG A 11 21.18 22.17 -5.81
C ARG A 11 20.85 22.64 -4.41
N TRP A 12 19.61 22.46 -3.98
CA TRP A 12 19.24 22.70 -2.59
C TRP A 12 20.06 21.76 -1.69
N PRO A 13 20.65 22.26 -0.59
CA PRO A 13 21.34 21.40 0.36
C PRO A 13 20.34 20.37 0.89
N ARG A 14 20.72 19.09 0.85
CA ARG A 14 20.00 18.00 1.54
C ARG A 14 20.21 18.21 3.04
N GLY A 15 19.38 19.04 3.64
CA GLY A 15 19.53 19.48 5.03
C GLY A 15 18.23 19.97 5.63
N GLY A 16 17.10 19.36 5.25
CA GLY A 16 15.80 19.61 5.85
C GLY A 16 15.12 18.28 6.08
N GLY A 17 15.41 17.65 7.23
CA GLY A 17 14.60 16.52 7.69
C GLY A 17 13.16 17.00 7.80
N ARG A 18 12.25 16.45 6.99
CA ARG A 18 10.82 16.66 7.22
C ARG A 18 10.55 16.18 8.65
N VAL A 19 9.99 17.06 9.49
CA VAL A 19 9.52 16.68 10.81
C VAL A 19 8.37 15.68 10.59
N VAL A 20 8.68 14.40 10.71
CA VAL A 20 7.70 13.31 10.67
C VAL A 20 7.19 13.07 12.09
N PRO A 21 5.87 12.95 12.31
CA PRO A 21 5.37 12.64 13.65
C PRO A 21 5.82 11.24 14.06
N PRO A 22 6.23 11.03 15.33
CA PRO A 22 6.67 9.72 15.82
C PRO A 22 5.55 8.67 15.81
N PHE A 23 4.29 9.11 15.93
CA PHE A 23 3.13 8.23 15.95
C PHE A 23 2.35 8.31 14.65
N VAL A 24 2.06 7.13 14.09
CA VAL A 24 1.24 6.90 12.92
C VAL A 24 -0.12 6.40 13.38
N PHE A 25 -1.13 7.26 13.26
CA PHE A 25 -2.51 6.97 13.66
C PHE A 25 -3.34 6.32 12.56
N THR A 26 -2.86 6.36 11.32
CA THR A 26 -3.56 5.77 10.18
C THR A 26 -2.59 5.16 9.19
N ARG A 27 -3.00 4.08 8.53
CA ARG A 27 -2.28 3.46 7.42
C ARG A 27 -3.17 3.32 6.21
N ARG A 28 -2.55 3.23 5.02
CA ARG A 28 -3.26 2.78 3.83
C ARG A 28 -3.44 1.26 3.91
N GLY A 29 -4.68 0.80 3.94
CA GLY A 29 -5.02 -0.62 3.91
C GLY A 29 -4.68 -1.25 2.57
N SER A 30 -4.31 -2.53 2.60
CA SER A 30 -4.07 -3.38 1.42
C SER A 30 -5.18 -4.40 1.20
N MET A 31 -6.29 -4.27 1.93
CA MET A 31 -7.46 -5.13 1.81
C MET A 31 -8.56 -4.43 1.00
N PHE A 32 -9.52 -5.22 0.55
CA PHE A 32 -10.69 -4.80 -0.19
C PHE A 32 -11.93 -5.46 0.43
N ASN A 33 -13.07 -4.77 0.34
CA ASN A 33 -14.39 -5.34 0.61
C ASN A 33 -14.99 -5.84 -0.71
N ASP A 34 -15.68 -6.97 -0.71
CA ASP A 34 -16.52 -7.39 -1.85
C ASP A 34 -17.97 -6.93 -1.70
N GLU A 35 -18.86 -7.47 -2.56
CA GLU A 35 -20.29 -7.13 -2.58
C GLU A 35 -21.03 -7.66 -1.33
N ASP A 36 -20.53 -8.74 -0.73
CA ASP A 36 -21.11 -9.37 0.46
C ASP A 36 -20.57 -8.78 1.78
N GLY A 37 -19.55 -7.93 1.68
CA GLY A 37 -18.93 -7.23 2.81
C GLY A 37 -17.76 -7.99 3.45
N ASP A 38 -17.27 -9.04 2.79
CA ASP A 38 -16.08 -9.75 3.22
C ASP A 38 -14.84 -8.89 2.98
N LEU A 39 -13.89 -8.91 3.93
CA LEU A 39 -12.65 -8.13 3.86
C LEU A 39 -11.46 -9.05 3.61
N ALA A 40 -10.80 -8.93 2.46
CA ALA A 40 -9.65 -9.76 2.10
C ALA A 40 -8.59 -8.99 1.31
N HIS A 41 -7.37 -9.54 1.22
CA HIS A 41 -6.34 -8.99 0.32
C HIS A 41 -6.65 -9.27 -1.16
N GLU A 42 -7.26 -10.41 -1.44
CA GLU A 42 -7.55 -10.87 -2.79
C GLU A 42 -8.85 -11.68 -2.79
N PHE A 43 -9.69 -11.46 -3.81
CA PHE A 43 -10.91 -12.24 -4.04
C PHE A 43 -10.73 -13.14 -5.23
N TYR A 44 -11.34 -14.32 -5.17
CA TYR A 44 -11.34 -15.30 -6.24
C TYR A 44 -12.76 -15.80 -6.46
N GLU A 45 -13.15 -15.92 -7.72
CA GLU A 45 -14.43 -16.54 -8.10
C GLU A 45 -14.17 -17.90 -8.73
N GLU A 46 -15.08 -18.85 -8.50
CA GLU A 46 -15.06 -20.11 -9.20
C GLU A 46 -15.53 -19.93 -10.65
N THR A 47 -14.76 -20.48 -11.58
CA THR A 47 -15.06 -20.50 -13.01
C THR A 47 -15.00 -21.93 -13.50
N VAL A 48 -16.03 -22.35 -14.25
CA VAL A 48 -16.03 -23.68 -14.88
C VAL A 48 -15.44 -23.56 -16.27
N VAL A 49 -14.25 -24.14 -16.45
CA VAL A 49 -13.58 -24.18 -17.75
C VAL A 49 -13.81 -25.55 -18.36
N THR A 50 -14.39 -25.57 -19.56
CA THR A 50 -14.55 -26.81 -20.34
C THR A 50 -13.35 -26.95 -21.27
N LYS A 51 -12.57 -28.04 -21.14
CA LYS A 51 -11.53 -28.41 -22.09
C LYS A 51 -11.71 -29.87 -22.49
N ASN A 52 -11.76 -30.13 -23.79
CA ASN A 52 -11.93 -31.47 -24.37
C ASN A 52 -13.16 -32.22 -23.80
N GLY A 53 -14.28 -31.52 -23.64
CA GLY A 53 -15.52 -32.09 -23.06
C GLY A 53 -15.49 -32.32 -21.55
N GLN A 54 -14.34 -32.16 -20.88
CA GLN A 54 -14.24 -32.23 -19.42
C GLN A 54 -14.44 -30.85 -18.81
N LYS A 55 -15.39 -30.74 -17.88
CA LYS A 55 -15.58 -29.56 -17.03
C LYS A 55 -14.58 -29.60 -15.88
N ARG A 56 -13.85 -28.51 -15.68
CA ARG A 56 -12.96 -28.33 -14.53
C ARG A 56 -13.25 -27.00 -13.86
N ALA A 57 -13.46 -27.05 -12.56
CA ALA A 57 -13.49 -25.87 -11.72
C ALA A 57 -12.10 -25.22 -11.67
N LYS A 58 -12.05 -23.90 -11.74
CA LYS A 58 -10.85 -23.09 -11.59
C LYS A 58 -11.17 -21.81 -10.86
N LEU A 59 -10.28 -21.40 -9.98
CA LEU A 59 -10.38 -20.08 -9.36
C LEU A 59 -9.78 -19.02 -10.27
N ARG A 60 -10.49 -17.91 -10.44
CA ARG A 60 -10.02 -16.72 -11.15
C ARG A 60 -9.97 -15.56 -10.16
N ARG A 61 -8.85 -14.83 -10.16
CA ARG A 61 -8.71 -13.63 -9.33
C ARG A 61 -9.65 -12.53 -9.81
N VAL A 62 -10.37 -11.94 -8.86
CA VAL A 62 -11.32 -10.85 -9.07
C VAL A 62 -10.65 -9.53 -8.72
N HIS A 63 -10.75 -8.56 -9.63
CA HIS A 63 -10.29 -7.18 -9.43
C HIS A 63 -11.40 -6.14 -9.66
N LYS A 64 -12.56 -6.58 -10.15
CA LYS A 64 -13.73 -5.72 -10.41
C LYS A 64 -14.68 -5.84 -9.24
N ASN A 65 -15.48 -4.80 -9.00
CA ASN A 65 -16.50 -4.74 -7.96
C ASN A 65 -16.00 -4.96 -6.52
N VAL A 66 -14.69 -4.86 -6.30
CA VAL A 66 -14.08 -4.84 -4.96
C VAL A 66 -13.73 -3.41 -4.58
N ILE A 67 -14.06 -3.01 -3.36
CA ILE A 67 -13.89 -1.66 -2.84
C ILE A 67 -12.65 -1.64 -1.95
N PRO A 68 -11.64 -0.79 -2.20
CA PRO A 68 -10.48 -0.73 -1.33
C PRO A 68 -10.88 -0.30 0.08
N GLN A 69 -10.31 -0.96 1.11
CA GLN A 69 -10.54 -0.63 2.52
C GLN A 69 -10.18 0.83 2.83
N GLY A 70 -9.23 1.41 2.10
CA GLY A 70 -8.86 2.82 2.21
C GLY A 70 -7.94 3.09 3.40
N THR A 71 -8.20 4.16 4.15
CA THR A 71 -7.39 4.57 5.29
C THR A 71 -7.90 3.91 6.57
N VAL A 72 -7.06 3.11 7.20
CA VAL A 72 -7.38 2.35 8.42
C VAL A 72 -6.79 3.06 9.63
N LYS A 73 -7.60 3.31 10.66
CA LYS A 73 -7.13 3.83 11.94
C LYS A 73 -6.34 2.76 12.70
N LEU A 74 -5.24 3.18 13.30
CA LEU A 74 -4.39 2.36 14.15
C LEU A 74 -4.69 2.73 15.60
N ASP A 75 -5.28 1.79 16.32
CA ASP A 75 -5.55 1.90 17.75
C ASP A 75 -5.07 0.62 18.45
N PRO A 76 -3.93 0.66 19.17
CA PRO A 76 -3.09 1.82 19.44
C PRO A 76 -2.30 2.32 18.20
N PRO A 77 -1.79 3.57 18.20
CA PRO A 77 -0.97 4.10 17.12
C PRO A 77 0.38 3.37 17.00
N CYS A 78 0.93 3.29 15.80
CA CYS A 78 2.24 2.67 15.55
C CYS A 78 3.37 3.69 15.53
N ILE A 79 4.60 3.27 15.81
CA ILE A 79 5.78 4.12 15.72
C ILE A 79 6.20 4.24 14.25
N HIS A 80 6.54 5.46 13.83
CA HIS A 80 7.00 5.74 12.47
C HIS A 80 8.37 5.10 12.21
N VAL A 81 8.57 4.53 11.01
CA VAL A 81 9.75 3.71 10.66
C VAL A 81 11.10 4.42 10.84
N ASP A 82 11.12 5.75 10.70
CA ASP A 82 12.34 6.57 10.85
C ASP A 82 12.71 6.87 12.32
N PHE A 83 11.91 6.40 13.30
CA PHE A 83 12.20 6.59 14.72
C PHE A 83 12.81 5.32 15.32
N SER A 84 14.08 5.42 15.73
CA SER A 84 14.74 4.38 16.52
C SER A 84 14.13 4.29 17.92
N VAL A 85 13.76 3.09 18.37
CA VAL A 85 13.17 2.85 19.70
C VAL A 85 13.98 1.79 20.43
N ILE A 86 14.29 2.03 21.71
CA ILE A 86 14.88 1.03 22.60
C ILE A 86 13.74 0.51 23.49
N LEU A 87 13.45 -0.78 23.38
CA LEU A 87 12.52 -1.47 24.27
C LEU A 87 13.32 -2.04 25.44
N TYR A 88 12.85 -1.85 26.67
CA TYR A 88 13.41 -2.48 27.87
C TYR A 88 12.28 -3.00 28.77
N GLU A 89 12.56 -4.03 29.53
CA GLU A 89 11.68 -4.61 30.53
C GLU A 89 12.19 -4.26 31.94
N VAL A 90 11.30 -4.16 32.93
CA VAL A 90 11.62 -3.84 34.34
C VAL A 90 11.71 -5.12 35.16
#